data_AF-A0A507F7F6-F1
#
_entry.id   AF-A0A507F7F6-F1
#
_cell.length_a   1.000
_cell.length_b   1.000
_cell.length_c   1.000
_cell.angle_alpha   90.00
_cell.angle_beta   90.00
_cell.angle_gamma   90.00
#
_symmetry.space_group_name_H-M   'P 1'
#
loop_
_entity.id
_entity.type
_entity.pdbx_description
1 polymer ?
#
loop_
_entity_poly.entity_id
_entity_poly.type
_entity_poly.pdbx_seq_one_letter_code
_entity_poly.pdbx_strand_id
1 'polypeptide(L)' 'MANVNFLFRRSSTFVLGIFAGAAVFEIAFDEGSQFLWDSWNKGRQWKDIRSKYIQ' A
#
# COMPACT_ATOMS: atom_id res chain seq x y z
N MET A 1 22.57 -7.99 10.04
CA MET A 1 22.04 -6.61 10.03
C MET A 1 22.51 -5.93 8.75
N ALA A 2 21.61 -5.56 7.85
CA ALA A 2 21.99 -4.83 6.63
C ALA A 2 22.57 -3.47 7.04
N ASN A 3 23.80 -3.18 6.61
CA ASN A 3 24.44 -1.91 6.91
C ASN A 3 23.84 -0.82 6.03
N VAL A 4 23.09 0.12 6.61
CA VAL A 4 22.50 1.27 5.91
C VAL A 4 23.54 2.05 5.10
N ASN A 5 24.82 2.10 5.50
CA ASN A 5 25.88 2.73 4.70
C ASN A 5 26.02 2.15 3.29
N PHE A 6 25.64 0.90 3.03
CA PHE A 6 25.71 0.36 1.67
C PHE A 6 24.67 0.99 0.73
N LEU A 7 23.45 1.26 1.24
CA LEU A 7 22.35 1.80 0.46
C LEU A 7 22.58 3.28 0.11
N PHE A 8 23.13 4.06 1.05
CA PHE A 8 23.29 5.52 0.90
C PHE A 8 24.66 5.98 0.39
N ARG A 9 25.66 5.10 0.22
CA ARG A 9 27.02 5.50 -0.19
C ARG A 9 27.20 5.74 -1.69
N ARG A 10 26.30 5.24 -2.55
CA ARG A 10 26.33 5.49 -4.00
C ARG A 10 24.95 5.98 -4.45
N SER A 11 24.91 7.07 -5.20
CA SER A 11 23.64 7.65 -5.69
C SER A 11 22.83 6.66 -6.53
N SER A 12 23.49 5.78 -7.30
CA SER A 12 22.81 4.75 -8.09
C SER A 12 22.14 3.66 -7.24
N THR A 13 22.81 3.16 -6.18
CA THR A 13 22.19 2.19 -5.26
C THR A 13 21.10 2.82 -4.41
N PHE A 14 21.24 4.10 -4.11
CA PHE A 14 20.23 4.88 -3.40
C PHE A 14 18.95 5.04 -4.25
N VAL A 15 19.07 5.48 -5.50
CA VAL A 15 17.93 5.63 -6.42
C VAL A 15 17.23 4.28 -6.68
N LEU A 16 18.00 3.22 -6.89
CA LEU A 16 17.44 1.87 -7.03
C LEU A 16 16.69 1.43 -5.76
N GLY A 17 17.24 1.74 -4.58
CA GLY A 17 16.58 1.49 -3.30
C GLY A 17 15.26 2.27 -3.14
N ILE A 18 15.22 3.53 -3.59
CA ILE A 18 13.99 4.33 -3.59
C ILE A 18 12.94 3.68 -4.49
N PHE A 19 13.27 3.30 -5.72
CA PHE A 19 12.29 2.69 -6.62
C PHE A 19 11.77 1.35 -6.10
N ALA A 20 12.67 0.49 -5.61
CA ALA A 20 12.27 -0.78 -5.01
C ALA A 20 11.39 -0.57 -3.77
N GLY A 21 11.77 0.38 -2.91
CA GLY A 21 10.98 0.73 -1.72
C GLY A 21 9.62 1.32 -2.06
N ALA A 22 9.55 2.21 -3.05
CA ALA A 22 8.31 2.82 -3.51
C ALA A 22 7.34 1.78 -4.07
N ALA A 23 7.81 0.84 -4.88
CA ALA A 23 6.97 -0.22 -5.44
C ALA A 23 6.36 -1.13 -4.36
N VAL A 24 7.15 -1.52 -3.35
CA VAL A 24 6.64 -2.33 -2.24
C VAL A 24 5.70 -1.52 -1.34
N PHE A 25 6.04 -0.26 -1.08
CA PHE A 25 5.21 0.64 -0.28
C PHE A 25 3.86 0.90 -0.93
N GLU A 26 3.82 1.12 -2.25
CA GLU A 26 2.59 1.37 -3.00
C GLU A 26 1.58 0.24 -2.81
N ILE A 27 2.01 -1.02 -3.02
CA ILE A 27 1.14 -2.20 -2.86
C ILE A 27 0.63 -2.29 -1.41
N ALA A 28 1.52 -2.19 -0.44
CA ALA A 28 1.15 -2.33 0.98
C ALA A 28 0.24 -1.19 1.46
N PHE A 29 0.49 0.03 1.00
CA PHE A 29 -0.29 1.20 1.38
C PHE A 29 -1.68 1.17 0.75
N ASP A 30 -1.79 0.80 -0.53
CA ASP A 30 -3.08 0.69 -1.23
C ASP A 30 -3.98 -0.35 -0.54
N GLU A 31 -3.52 -1.59 -0.41
CA GLU A 31 -4.30 -2.66 0.23
C GLU A 31 -4.60 -2.36 1.70
N GLY A 32 -3.62 -1.85 2.44
CA GLY A 32 -3.77 -1.51 3.85
C GLY A 32 -4.78 -0.39 4.07
N SER A 33 -4.72 0.66 3.24
CA SER A 33 -5.66 1.78 3.32
C SER A 33 -7.08 1.36 2.92
N GLN A 34 -7.23 0.53 1.90
CA GLN A 34 -8.52 -0.03 1.49
C GLN A 34 -9.11 -0.91 2.59
N PHE A 35 -8.30 -1.76 3.25
CA PHE A 35 -8.74 -2.57 4.38
C PHE A 35 -9.23 -1.71 5.55
N LEU A 36 -8.47 -0.68 5.91
CA LEU A 36 -8.86 0.25 6.98
C LEU A 36 -10.17 0.96 6.65
N TRP A 37 -10.30 1.47 5.42
CA TRP A 37 -11.51 2.10 4.93
C TRP A 37 -12.71 1.13 4.99
N ASP A 38 -12.48 -0.12 4.59
CA ASP A 38 -13.52 -1.14 4.56
C ASP A 38 -14.01 -1.53 5.94
N SER A 39 -13.08 -1.69 6.87
CA SER A 39 -13.39 -1.98 8.26
C SER A 39 -14.18 -0.85 8.90
N TRP A 40 -13.77 0.41 8.67
CA TRP A 40 -14.46 1.56 9.25
C TRP A 40 -15.87 1.72 8.66
N ASN A 41 -16.02 1.58 7.34
CA ASN A 41 -17.26 1.87 6.62
C ASN A 41 -18.13 0.63 6.38
N LYS A 42 -17.87 -0.47 7.09
CA LYS A 42 -18.59 -1.72 6.93
C LYS A 42 -20.11 -1.53 7.03
N GLY A 43 -20.84 -2.06 6.07
CA GLY A 43 -22.29 -1.99 5.98
C GLY A 43 -22.83 -0.69 5.38
N ARG A 44 -21.96 0.27 5.06
CA ARG A 44 -22.33 1.54 4.40
C ARG A 44 -21.85 1.60 2.95
N GLN A 45 -20.86 0.80 2.60
CA GLN A 45 -20.31 0.82 1.25
C GLN A 45 -21.25 0.20 0.24
N TRP A 46 -21.18 0.67 -1.00
CA TRP A 46 -22.00 0.11 -2.08
C TRP A 46 -21.83 -1.41 -2.20
N LYS A 47 -20.59 -1.93 -2.14
CA LYS A 47 -20.32 -3.38 -2.16
C LYS A 47 -21.03 -4.17 -1.05
N ASP A 48 -21.33 -3.54 0.09
CA ASP A 48 -22.03 -4.18 1.20
C ASP A 48 -23.55 -4.15 1.03
N ILE A 49 -24.10 -3.12 0.36
CA ILE A 49 -25.55 -2.90 0.26
C ILE A 49 -26.14 -3.16 -1.13
N ARG A 50 -25.31 -3.37 -2.16
CA ARG A 50 -25.72 -3.49 -3.57
C ARG A 50 -26.79 -4.56 -3.80
N SER A 51 -26.71 -5.68 -3.11
CA SER A 51 -27.68 -6.79 -3.20
C SER A 51 -29.11 -6.39 -2.81
N LYS A 52 -29.29 -5.28 -2.11
CA LYS A 52 -30.61 -4.74 -1.76
C LYS A 52 -31.27 -3.98 -2.91
N TYR A 53 -30.50 -3.59 -3.93
CA TYR A 53 -30.93 -2.63 -4.95
C TYR A 53 -30.84 -3.16 -6.38
N ILE A 54 -30.11 -4.25 -6.59
CA ILE A 54 -29.99 -4.87 -7.91
C ILE A 54 -30.62 -6.26 -7.84
N GLN A 55 -31.58 -6.51 -8.73
CA GLN A 55 -32.21 -7.82 -8.96
C GLN A 55 -31.30 -8.74 -9.76
#